data_AF-A0A1Y0H2M5-F1
#
_entry.id   AF-A0A1Y0H2M5-F1
#
_cell.length_a   1.000
_cell.length_b   1.000
_cell.length_c   1.000
_cell.angle_alpha   90.00
_cell.angle_beta   90.00
_cell.angle_gamma   90.00
#
_symmetry.space_group_name_H-M   'P 1'
#
loop_
_entity.id
_entity.type
_entity.pdbx_description
1 polymer ?
#
loop_
_entity_poly.entity_id
_entity_poly.type
_entity_poly.pdbx_seq_one_letter_code
_entity_poly.pdbx_strand_id
1 'polypeptide(L)'
;MDRPYITLRSSIIDTLNDQQLYHMIGHELGHIKAGHILYKSVAMVLMPLLEMLGRRTFGLGDVAQIALASAFFEWSRQAEITADRAGLLCSQDFSTSASANMMLTGGPNRLAHEANEAQFLDQARTYQDMNFMDSIGKMMVFLYYGMGSTHPMPVHRVQQLEQWYESGAYGRILSGNYVKETA
;
A
#
# COMPACT_ATOMS: atom_id res chain seq x y z
N MET A 1 16.35 14.57 -3.56
CA MET A 1 16.44 13.88 -4.87
C MET A 1 16.11 14.91 -5.92
N ASP A 2 17.10 15.35 -6.71
CA ASP A 2 16.91 16.53 -7.57
C ASP A 2 16.18 16.20 -8.88
N ARG A 3 16.07 14.91 -9.24
CA ARG A 3 15.36 14.41 -10.42
C ARG A 3 14.75 13.02 -10.15
N PRO A 4 13.53 12.93 -9.61
CA PRO A 4 12.86 11.64 -9.42
C PRO A 4 12.53 11.00 -10.76
N TYR A 5 12.54 9.67 -10.81
CA TYR A 5 12.16 8.88 -11.99
C TYR A 5 11.34 7.65 -11.55
N ILE A 6 10.50 7.15 -12.46
CA ILE A 6 9.70 5.94 -12.27
C ILE A 6 10.21 4.88 -13.26
N THR A 7 10.54 3.70 -12.76
CA THR A 7 10.99 2.57 -13.60
C THR A 7 9.88 1.54 -13.72
N LEU A 8 9.48 1.24 -14.95
CA LEU A 8 8.48 0.22 -15.23
C LEU A 8 9.16 -1.10 -15.63
N ARG A 9 8.73 -2.20 -15.00
CA ARG A 9 9.15 -3.55 -15.42
C ARG A 9 8.22 -4.04 -16.53
N SER A 10 8.76 -4.77 -17.51
CA SER A 10 7.98 -5.36 -18.61
C SER A 10 6.80 -6.18 -18.10
N SER A 11 6.99 -6.93 -17.01
CA SER A 11 5.93 -7.71 -16.37
C SER A 11 4.71 -6.87 -15.97
N ILE A 12 4.88 -5.60 -15.62
CA ILE A 12 3.77 -4.72 -15.25
C ILE A 12 2.99 -4.31 -16.50
N ILE A 13 3.69 -4.06 -17.61
CA ILE A 13 3.07 -3.79 -18.92
C ILE A 13 2.27 -5.01 -19.40
N ASP A 14 2.76 -6.22 -19.14
CA ASP A 14 2.06 -7.46 -19.48
C ASP A 14 0.88 -7.77 -18.54
N THR A 15 0.87 -7.18 -17.34
CA THR A 15 -0.16 -7.43 -16.31
C THR A 15 -1.31 -6.45 -16.37
N LEU A 16 -1.02 -5.17 -16.60
CA LEU A 16 -1.96 -4.07 -16.50
C LEU A 16 -2.30 -3.51 -17.88
N ASN A 17 -3.58 -3.23 -18.12
CA ASN A 17 -3.98 -2.45 -19.27
C ASN A 17 -3.64 -0.96 -19.08
N ASP A 18 -3.75 -0.17 -20.16
CA ASP A 18 -3.41 1.26 -20.16
C ASP A 18 -4.16 2.07 -19.09
N GLN A 19 -5.42 1.74 -18.81
CA GLN A 19 -6.21 2.45 -17.79
C GLN A 19 -5.70 2.13 -16.38
N GLN A 20 -5.41 0.85 -16.12
CA GLN A 20 -4.83 0.40 -14.85
C GLN A 20 -3.41 0.95 -14.63
N LEU A 21 -2.64 1.21 -15.70
CA LEU A 21 -1.33 1.84 -15.60
C LEU A 21 -1.41 3.27 -15.05
N TYR A 22 -2.48 4.03 -15.31
CA TYR A 22 -2.65 5.36 -14.69
C TYR A 22 -2.73 5.27 -13.17
N HIS A 23 -3.42 4.25 -12.64
CA HIS A 23 -3.47 4.01 -11.20
C HIS A 23 -2.07 3.71 -10.64
N MET A 24 -1.33 2.79 -11.27
CA MET A 24 0.01 2.39 -10.82
C MET A 24 1.01 3.56 -10.90
N ILE A 25 1.03 4.32 -12.00
CA ILE A 25 1.90 5.49 -12.13
C ILE A 25 1.51 6.57 -11.11
N GLY A 26 0.21 6.82 -10.93
CA GLY A 26 -0.28 7.75 -9.92
C GLY A 26 0.11 7.34 -8.49
N HIS A 27 0.13 6.04 -8.21
CA HIS A 27 0.60 5.48 -6.95
C HIS A 27 2.09 5.81 -6.71
N GLU A 28 2.95 5.56 -7.70
CA GLU A 28 4.39 5.91 -7.60
C GLU A 28 4.62 7.42 -7.48
N LEU A 29 3.83 8.24 -8.20
CA LEU A 29 3.83 9.70 -8.03
C LEU A 29 3.41 10.11 -6.62
N GLY A 30 2.48 9.39 -6.01
CA GLY A 30 2.09 9.55 -4.61
C GLY A 30 3.26 9.35 -3.66
N HIS A 31 4.07 8.31 -3.85
CA HIS A 31 5.29 8.10 -3.07
C HIS A 31 6.31 9.23 -3.21
N ILE A 32 6.46 9.77 -4.42
CA ILE A 32 7.36 10.89 -4.69
C ILE A 32 6.84 12.16 -4.00
N LYS A 33 5.58 12.54 -4.22
CA LYS A 33 4.99 13.77 -3.66
C LYS A 33 4.94 13.75 -2.13
N ALA A 34 4.68 12.60 -1.51
CA ALA A 34 4.64 12.45 -0.06
C ALA A 34 6.01 12.17 0.59
N GLY A 35 7.10 12.08 -0.20
CA GLY A 35 8.44 11.84 0.32
C GLY A 35 8.65 10.45 0.94
N HIS A 36 7.79 9.47 0.63
CA HIS A 36 7.82 8.14 1.21
C HIS A 36 9.15 7.40 0.95
N ILE A 37 9.73 7.61 -0.23
CA ILE A 37 10.97 6.95 -0.66
C ILE A 37 12.12 7.28 0.29
N LEU A 38 12.24 8.54 0.71
CA LEU A 38 13.31 8.98 1.62
C LEU A 38 13.25 8.24 2.95
N TYR A 39 12.09 8.21 3.59
CA TYR A 39 11.91 7.54 4.89
C TYR A 39 12.09 6.03 4.80
N LYS A 40 11.59 5.41 3.71
CA LYS A 40 11.85 3.98 3.43
C LYS A 40 13.35 3.69 3.29
N SER A 41 14.09 4.54 2.56
CA SER A 41 15.55 4.40 2.42
C SER A 41 16.30 4.56 3.75
N VAL A 42 15.91 5.53 4.58
CA VAL A 42 16.50 5.72 5.91
C VAL A 42 16.29 4.48 6.77
N ALA A 43 15.08 3.93 6.80
CA ALA A 43 14.78 2.73 7.58
C ALA A 43 15.52 1.48 7.09
N MET A 44 15.69 1.33 5.77
CA MET A 44 16.46 0.24 5.17
C MET A 44 17.91 0.21 5.67
N VAL A 45 18.50 1.40 5.93
CA VAL A 45 19.86 1.52 6.48
C VAL A 45 19.86 1.38 8.00
N LEU A 46 18.89 1.99 8.69
CA LEU A 46 18.90 2.12 10.14
C LEU A 46 18.48 0.83 10.86
N MET A 47 17.48 0.10 10.36
CA MET A 47 16.95 -1.08 11.04
C MET A 47 17.99 -2.20 11.25
N PRO A 48 18.82 -2.58 10.26
CA PRO A 48 19.87 -3.59 10.47
C PRO A 48 20.93 -3.15 11.48
N LEU A 49 21.25 -1.84 11.53
CA LEU A 49 22.22 -1.29 12.48
C LEU A 49 21.68 -1.36 13.91
N LEU A 50 20.40 -1.04 14.11
CA LEU A 50 19.74 -1.17 15.41
C LEU A 50 19.69 -2.62 15.86
N GLU A 51 19.42 -3.56 14.96
CA GLU A 51 19.44 -5.00 15.26
C GLU A 51 20.83 -5.49 15.72
N MET A 52 21.89 -5.04 15.04
CA MET A 52 23.25 -5.37 15.43
C MET A 52 23.60 -4.84 16.83
N LEU A 53 23.09 -3.66 17.21
CA LEU A 53 23.29 -3.07 18.53
C LEU A 53 22.46 -3.78 19.62
N GLY A 54 21.20 -4.11 19.33
CA GLY A 54 20.28 -4.79 20.24
C GLY A 54 20.83 -6.13 20.75
N ARG A 55 21.40 -6.93 19.83
CA ARG A 55 22.05 -8.22 20.15
C ARG A 55 23.19 -8.12 21.17
N ARG A 56 23.81 -6.94 21.34
CA ARG A 56 24.88 -6.70 22.34
C ARG A 56 24.36 -6.31 23.72
N THR A 57 23.06 -6.09 23.88
CA THR A 57 22.44 -5.58 25.13
C THR A 57 21.68 -6.65 25.94
N PHE A 58 21.90 -7.94 25.67
CA PHE A 58 21.28 -9.06 26.39
C PHE A 58 19.73 -8.99 26.48
N GLY A 59 19.07 -8.54 25.41
CA GLY A 59 17.62 -8.62 25.25
C GLY A 59 16.79 -7.42 25.73
N LEU A 60 17.38 -6.44 26.42
CA LEU A 60 16.67 -5.20 26.78
C LEU A 60 16.50 -4.25 25.58
N GLY A 61 17.43 -4.27 24.62
CA GLY A 61 17.29 -3.56 23.34
C GLY A 61 16.20 -4.14 22.44
N ASP A 62 15.80 -5.40 22.66
CA ASP A 62 14.92 -6.12 21.75
C ASP A 62 13.47 -5.57 21.80
N VAL A 63 12.96 -5.17 22.97
CA VAL A 63 11.58 -4.64 23.09
C VAL A 63 11.45 -3.27 22.41
N ALA A 64 12.40 -2.36 22.68
CA ALA A 64 12.39 -1.03 22.06
C ALA A 64 12.58 -1.12 20.53
N GLN A 65 13.44 -2.05 20.09
CA GLN A 65 13.66 -2.31 18.67
C GLN A 65 12.41 -2.91 18.00
N ILE A 66 11.74 -3.89 18.63
CA ILE A 66 10.48 -4.46 18.13
C ILE A 66 9.43 -3.37 18.01
N ALA A 67 9.25 -2.53 19.04
CA ALA A 67 8.27 -1.45 19.02
C ALA A 67 8.54 -0.45 17.87
N LEU A 68 9.80 -0.05 17.69
CA LEU A 68 10.21 0.84 16.60
C LEU A 68 10.00 0.20 15.22
N ALA A 69 10.36 -1.07 15.07
CA ALA A 69 10.14 -1.82 13.83
C ALA A 69 8.65 -1.92 13.51
N SER A 70 7.82 -2.29 14.48
CA SER A 70 6.36 -2.34 14.34
C SER A 70 5.77 -0.99 13.93
N ALA A 71 6.20 0.10 14.56
CA ALA A 71 5.75 1.45 14.21
C ALA A 71 6.17 1.84 12.79
N PHE A 72 7.39 1.52 12.37
CA PHE A 72 7.86 1.76 11.02
C PHE A 72 7.07 0.96 9.98
N PHE A 73 6.83 -0.34 10.22
CA PHE A 73 6.03 -1.15 9.31
C PHE A 73 4.59 -0.64 9.22
N GLU A 74 4.02 -0.14 10.32
CA GLU A 74 2.70 0.49 10.30
C GLU A 74 2.69 1.76 9.48
N TRP A 75 3.65 2.65 9.71
CA TRP A 75 3.84 3.82 8.88
C TRP A 75 4.01 3.45 7.40
N SER A 76 4.79 2.42 7.08
CA SER A 76 5.01 1.97 5.69
C SER A 76 3.72 1.47 5.06
N ARG A 77 2.83 0.80 5.81
CA ARG A 77 1.51 0.39 5.31
C ARG A 77 0.61 1.59 5.04
N GLN A 78 0.60 2.59 5.92
CA GLN A 78 -0.16 3.84 5.72
C GLN A 78 0.35 4.65 4.53
N ALA A 79 1.66 4.58 4.24
CA ALA A 79 2.25 5.18 3.06
C ALA A 79 1.71 4.59 1.75
N GLU A 80 1.43 3.27 1.72
CA GLU A 80 0.78 2.61 0.58
C GLU A 80 -0.66 3.10 0.38
N ILE A 81 -1.44 3.24 1.46
CA ILE A 81 -2.81 3.78 1.37
C ILE A 81 -2.81 5.22 0.84
N THR A 82 -1.83 6.02 1.23
CA THR A 82 -1.66 7.38 0.71
C THR A 82 -1.31 7.36 -0.78
N ALA A 83 -0.45 6.45 -1.21
CA ALA A 83 -0.10 6.27 -2.62
C ALA A 83 -1.30 5.75 -3.45
N ASP A 84 -2.12 4.84 -2.92
CA ASP A 84 -3.33 4.36 -3.59
C ASP A 84 -4.35 5.46 -3.86
N ARG A 85 -4.50 6.40 -2.92
CA ARG A 85 -5.33 7.59 -3.13
C ARG A 85 -4.80 8.45 -4.27
N ALA A 86 -3.48 8.62 -4.38
CA ALA A 86 -2.88 9.31 -5.52
C ALA A 86 -3.10 8.54 -6.83
N GLY A 87 -3.01 7.21 -6.80
CA GLY A 87 -3.37 6.34 -7.92
C GLY A 87 -4.79 6.58 -8.41
N LEU A 88 -5.77 6.58 -7.49
CA LEU A 88 -7.17 6.86 -7.81
C LEU A 88 -7.40 8.29 -8.31
N LEU A 89 -6.70 9.29 -7.76
CA LEU A 89 -6.77 10.66 -8.27
C LEU A 89 -6.26 10.78 -9.71
N CYS A 90 -5.26 9.98 -10.09
CA CYS A 90 -4.74 9.94 -11.45
C CYS A 90 -5.64 9.14 -12.40
N SER A 91 -6.15 7.97 -12.00
CA SER A 91 -7.01 7.13 -12.85
C SER A 91 -8.45 7.65 -12.95
N GLN A 92 -8.91 8.42 -11.96
CA GLN A 92 -10.25 8.98 -11.80
C GLN A 92 -11.43 7.99 -11.82
N ASP A 93 -11.15 6.70 -11.95
CA ASP A 93 -12.13 5.62 -11.90
C ASP A 93 -11.77 4.63 -10.78
N PHE A 94 -12.73 4.40 -9.89
CA PHE A 94 -12.56 3.50 -8.75
C PHE A 94 -12.44 2.04 -9.20
N SER A 95 -13.25 1.61 -10.16
CA SER A 95 -13.20 0.23 -10.68
C SER A 95 -11.84 -0.07 -11.30
N THR A 96 -11.30 0.83 -12.12
CA THR A 96 -9.94 0.75 -12.67
C THR A 96 -8.88 0.64 -11.57
N SER A 97 -9.00 1.43 -10.49
CA SER A 97 -8.06 1.36 -9.35
C SER A 97 -8.14 0.05 -8.57
N ALA A 98 -9.36 -0.43 -8.30
CA ALA A 98 -9.60 -1.70 -7.63
C ALA A 98 -9.07 -2.88 -8.46
N SER A 99 -9.40 -2.87 -9.76
CA SER A 99 -8.95 -3.83 -10.76
C SER A 99 -7.42 -3.85 -10.88
N ALA A 100 -6.76 -2.68 -10.91
CA ALA A 100 -5.29 -2.60 -10.93
C ALA A 100 -4.66 -3.29 -9.71
N ASN A 101 -5.18 -3.03 -8.50
CA ASN A 101 -4.72 -3.68 -7.27
C ASN A 101 -4.95 -5.20 -7.31
N MET A 102 -6.10 -5.65 -7.84
CA MET A 102 -6.39 -7.07 -8.03
C MET A 102 -5.38 -7.72 -8.98
N MET A 103 -5.12 -7.12 -10.14
CA MET A 103 -4.21 -7.68 -11.15
C MET A 103 -2.77 -7.81 -10.63
N LEU A 104 -2.32 -6.87 -9.78
CA LEU A 104 -1.00 -6.93 -9.14
C LEU A 104 -0.85 -8.10 -8.16
N THR A 105 -1.94 -8.75 -7.72
CA THR A 105 -1.88 -9.94 -6.85
C THR A 105 -1.41 -11.18 -7.61
N GLY A 106 -1.77 -11.30 -8.89
CA GLY A 106 -1.50 -12.49 -9.71
C GLY A 106 -0.37 -12.31 -10.71
N GLY A 107 -0.03 -11.06 -11.06
CA GLY A 107 0.96 -10.78 -12.11
C GLY A 107 0.52 -11.31 -13.49
N PRO A 108 1.44 -11.34 -14.48
CA PRO A 108 1.10 -11.77 -15.82
C PRO A 108 0.94 -13.30 -15.81
N ASN A 109 -0.29 -13.77 -16.05
CA ASN A 109 -0.59 -15.20 -15.97
C ASN A 109 -1.72 -15.60 -16.93
N ARG A 110 -1.73 -16.88 -17.33
CA ARG A 110 -2.70 -17.42 -18.31
C ARG A 110 -4.16 -17.38 -17.81
N LEU A 111 -4.37 -17.27 -16.50
CA LEU A 111 -5.69 -17.24 -15.86
C LEU A 111 -6.16 -15.79 -15.58
N ALA A 112 -5.45 -14.77 -16.06
CA ALA A 112 -5.83 -13.37 -15.87
C ALA A 112 -7.26 -13.07 -16.36
N HIS A 113 -7.73 -13.78 -17.38
CA HIS A 113 -9.09 -13.67 -17.92
C HIS A 113 -10.18 -14.22 -16.98
N GLU A 114 -9.82 -15.02 -15.97
CA GLU A 114 -10.73 -15.53 -14.94
C GLU A 114 -10.83 -14.58 -13.73
N ALA A 115 -10.08 -13.47 -13.73
CA ALA A 115 -10.11 -12.50 -12.64
C ALA A 115 -11.51 -11.88 -12.51
N ASN A 116 -11.99 -11.78 -11.27
CA ASN A 116 -13.33 -11.27 -10.98
C ASN A 116 -13.26 -10.16 -9.93
N GLU A 117 -13.39 -8.92 -10.41
CA GLU A 117 -13.31 -7.71 -9.58
C GLU A 117 -14.42 -7.65 -8.53
N ALA A 118 -15.64 -8.08 -8.87
CA ALA A 118 -16.76 -8.07 -7.92
C ALA A 118 -16.50 -9.00 -6.74
N GLN A 119 -15.94 -10.20 -7.00
CA GLN A 119 -15.55 -11.14 -5.94
C GLN A 119 -14.37 -10.60 -5.11
N PHE A 120 -13.42 -9.91 -5.75
CA PHE A 120 -12.31 -9.29 -5.04
C PHE A 120 -12.78 -8.17 -4.10
N LEU A 121 -13.74 -7.34 -4.55
CA LEU A 121 -14.37 -6.31 -3.72
C LEU A 121 -15.20 -6.91 -2.59
N ASP A 122 -15.94 -7.99 -2.86
CA ASP A 122 -16.70 -8.71 -1.84
C ASP A 122 -15.77 -9.29 -0.75
N GLN A 123 -14.60 -9.82 -1.14
CA GLN A 123 -13.55 -10.22 -0.20
C GLN A 123 -13.00 -9.05 0.62
N ALA A 124 -12.79 -7.88 -0.01
CA ALA A 124 -12.34 -6.67 0.67
C ALA A 124 -13.36 -6.16 1.70
N ARG A 125 -14.66 -6.25 1.40
CA ARG A 125 -15.75 -5.91 2.33
C ARG A 125 -15.93 -6.94 3.43
N THR A 126 -15.87 -8.23 3.10
CA THR A 126 -15.88 -9.30 4.12
C THR A 126 -14.70 -9.15 5.07
N TYR A 127 -13.56 -8.65 4.59
CA TYR A 127 -12.42 -8.32 5.45
C TYR A 127 -12.76 -7.22 6.48
N GLN A 128 -13.76 -6.36 6.28
CA GLN A 128 -14.27 -5.41 7.28
C GLN A 128 -15.03 -6.11 8.42
N ASP A 129 -15.90 -7.05 8.07
CA ASP A 129 -16.95 -7.55 8.97
C ASP A 129 -16.59 -8.83 9.74
N MET A 130 -15.30 -9.13 9.84
CA MET A 130 -14.80 -10.39 10.38
C MET A 130 -14.82 -10.44 11.93
N ASN A 131 -15.19 -11.60 12.49
CA ASN A 131 -15.37 -11.79 13.93
C ASN A 131 -14.03 -11.87 14.69
N PHE A 132 -14.09 -11.91 16.03
CA PHE A 132 -12.90 -11.95 16.90
C PHE A 132 -11.92 -13.09 16.58
N MET A 133 -12.42 -14.28 16.24
CA MET A 133 -11.55 -15.41 15.86
C MET A 133 -10.86 -15.20 14.51
N ASP A 134 -11.54 -14.58 13.54
CA ASP A 134 -10.95 -14.20 12.26
C ASP A 134 -9.89 -13.10 12.45
N SER A 135 -10.07 -12.23 13.45
CA SER A 135 -9.10 -11.20 13.84
C SER A 135 -7.81 -11.80 14.41
N ILE A 136 -7.87 -12.92 15.14
CA ILE A 136 -6.69 -13.67 15.58
C ILE A 136 -5.98 -14.31 14.38
N GLY A 137 -6.73 -14.91 13.45
CA GLY A 137 -6.18 -15.46 12.20
C GLY A 137 -5.47 -14.38 11.36
N LYS A 138 -6.06 -13.20 11.24
CA LYS A 138 -5.42 -12.04 10.59
C LYS A 138 -4.19 -11.55 11.33
N MET A 139 -4.23 -11.50 12.66
CA MET A 139 -3.04 -11.15 13.46
C MET A 139 -1.91 -12.15 13.19
N MET A 140 -2.22 -13.44 13.09
CA MET A 140 -1.24 -14.47 12.72
C MET A 140 -0.72 -14.25 11.30
N VAL A 141 -1.59 -14.02 10.31
CA VAL A 141 -1.16 -13.71 8.92
C VAL A 141 -0.31 -12.43 8.87
N PHE A 142 -0.70 -11.40 9.62
CA PHE A 142 0.02 -10.14 9.72
C PHE A 142 1.40 -10.31 10.36
N LEU A 143 1.49 -11.06 11.47
CA LEU A 143 2.74 -11.33 12.15
C LEU A 143 3.66 -12.22 11.30
N TYR A 144 3.11 -13.20 10.58
CA TYR A 144 3.90 -14.18 9.83
C TYR A 144 4.26 -13.73 8.40
N TYR A 145 3.34 -13.05 7.70
CA TYR A 145 3.52 -12.61 6.31
C TYR A 145 3.69 -11.09 6.18
N GLY A 146 3.11 -10.30 7.10
CA GLY A 146 3.13 -8.84 7.05
C GLY A 146 4.41 -8.19 7.55
N MET A 147 5.16 -8.83 8.45
CA MET A 147 6.43 -8.28 8.97
C MET A 147 7.55 -8.24 7.92
N GLY A 148 7.48 -9.09 6.88
CA GLY A 148 8.43 -9.11 5.76
C GLY A 148 7.89 -8.58 4.42
N SER A 149 6.58 -8.33 4.33
CA SER A 149 5.97 -7.83 3.09
C SER A 149 6.21 -6.33 2.93
N THR A 150 6.59 -5.93 1.73
CA THR A 150 6.81 -4.51 1.39
C THR A 150 5.50 -3.73 1.25
N HIS A 151 4.37 -4.42 1.08
CA HIS A 151 3.04 -3.83 0.89
C HIS A 151 1.99 -4.57 1.74
N PRO A 152 0.93 -3.87 2.22
CA PRO A 152 -0.23 -4.53 2.81
C PRO A 152 -0.94 -5.44 1.80
N MET A 153 -1.74 -6.37 2.31
CA MET A 153 -2.59 -7.22 1.49
C MET A 153 -3.46 -6.37 0.54
N PRO A 154 -3.52 -6.69 -0.77
CA PRO A 154 -4.25 -5.88 -1.75
C PRO A 154 -5.74 -5.70 -1.41
N VAL A 155 -6.39 -6.71 -0.83
CA VAL A 155 -7.78 -6.62 -0.36
C VAL A 155 -7.97 -5.53 0.70
N HIS A 156 -7.01 -5.37 1.62
CA HIS A 156 -7.04 -4.32 2.63
C HIS A 156 -6.80 -2.93 2.02
N ARG A 157 -5.93 -2.84 1.02
CA ARG A 157 -5.66 -1.58 0.30
C ARG A 157 -6.90 -1.07 -0.42
N VAL A 158 -7.57 -1.95 -1.18
CA VAL A 158 -8.80 -1.60 -1.91
C VAL A 158 -9.94 -1.28 -0.97
N GLN A 159 -10.06 -1.99 0.16
CA GLN A 159 -11.00 -1.65 1.22
C GLN A 159 -10.80 -0.21 1.75
N GLN A 160 -9.56 0.18 2.07
CA GLN A 160 -9.25 1.54 2.54
C GLN A 160 -9.51 2.60 1.46
N LEU A 161 -9.27 2.24 0.19
CA LEU A 161 -9.54 3.10 -0.95
C LEU A 161 -11.05 3.29 -1.18
N GLU A 162 -11.85 2.23 -1.06
CA GLU A 162 -13.31 2.25 -1.14
C GLU A 162 -13.90 3.15 -0.05
N GLN A 163 -13.48 2.98 1.20
CA GLN A 163 -13.92 3.84 2.31
C GLN A 163 -13.62 5.32 2.04
N TRP A 164 -12.45 5.63 1.50
CA TRP A 164 -12.10 7.01 1.15
C TRP A 164 -12.93 7.56 -0.01
N TYR A 165 -13.18 6.74 -1.04
CA TYR A 165 -14.03 7.06 -2.18
C TYR A 165 -15.47 7.35 -1.72
N GLU A 166 -16.07 6.44 -0.94
CA GLU A 166 -17.46 6.54 -0.45
C GLU A 166 -17.67 7.64 0.59
N SER A 167 -16.64 8.00 1.36
CA SER A 167 -16.71 9.12 2.33
C SER A 167 -16.91 10.50 1.70
N GLY A 168 -16.85 10.58 0.36
CA GLY A 168 -16.89 11.83 -0.40
C GLY A 168 -15.61 12.66 -0.30
N ALA A 169 -14.59 12.21 0.44
CA ALA A 169 -13.30 12.89 0.53
C ALA A 169 -12.59 12.95 -0.83
N TYR A 170 -12.65 11.86 -1.60
CA TYR A 170 -12.20 11.82 -2.99
C TYR A 170 -12.83 12.94 -3.84
N GLY A 171 -14.17 13.01 -3.85
CA GLY A 171 -14.90 14.03 -4.61
C GLY A 171 -14.62 15.46 -4.14
N ARG A 172 -14.35 15.67 -2.85
CA ARG A 172 -13.92 16.98 -2.33
C ARG A 172 -12.56 17.40 -2.91
N ILE A 173 -11.59 16.49 -2.97
CA ILE A 173 -10.28 16.81 -3.57
C ILE A 173 -10.41 17.12 -5.06
N LEU A 174 -11.15 16.29 -5.81
CA LEU A 174 -11.35 16.53 -7.25
C LEU A 174 -12.08 17.84 -7.56
N SER A 175 -12.99 18.28 -6.68
CA SER A 175 -13.65 19.58 -6.81
C SER A 175 -12.77 20.78 -6.39
N GLY A 176 -11.50 20.54 -6.05
CA GLY A 176 -10.54 21.59 -5.69
C GLY A 176 -10.56 21.98 -4.22
N ASN A 177 -11.34 21.28 -3.38
CA ASN A 177 -11.45 21.54 -1.95
C ASN A 177 -10.36 20.77 -1.18
N TYR A 178 -9.13 21.27 -1.25
CA TYR A 178 -7.98 20.76 -0.49
C TYR A 178 -7.10 21.91 -0.02
N VAL A 179 -6.31 21.66 1.03
CA VAL A 179 -5.31 22.61 1.53
C VAL A 179 -4.28 22.84 0.43
N LYS A 180 -4.14 24.09 0.00
CA LYS A 180 -3.12 24.49 -0.98
C LYS A 180 -1.90 24.95 -0.20
N GLU A 181 -0.72 24.49 -0.59
CA GLU A 181 0.53 25.07 -0.11
C GLU A 181 0.54 26.54 -0.53
N THR A 182 0.60 27.46 0.43
CA THR A 182 0.91 28.86 0.13
C THR A 182 2.30 28.89 -0.46
N ALA A 183 2.41 29.46 -1.66
CA ALA A 183 3.69 29.68 -2.36
C ALA A 183 4.67 30.50 -1.52
#